data_AF-A0A7W1DYP6-F1
#
_entry.id   AF-A0A7W1DYP6-F1
#
_cell.length_a   1.000
_cell.length_b   1.000
_cell.length_c   1.000
_cell.angle_alpha   90.00
_cell.angle_beta   90.00
_cell.angle_gamma   90.00
#
_symmetry.space_group_name_H-M   'P 1'
#
loop_
_entity.id
_entity.type
_entity.pdbx_description
1 polymer ?
#
loop_
_entity_poly.entity_id
_entity_poly.type
_entity_poly.pdbx_seq_one_letter_code
_entity_poly.pdbx_strand_id
1 'polypeptide(L)'
;VELRGEFHATTDSQAVRNEVYAVIARHDFRIDATILEKAKAMTHLQQDEIRFYQTAWFLHMKYVAPRITTQDDEMFVVGASLGTRAKQDSFHKAILEVVRQTAQTTQFKTAAWSAACEPCLQVADYCCWAIQRKWERNDSRSYDLIRDRIVSEFDVFRRGGKNTDQLWS
;
A
#
# COMPACT_ATOMS: atom_id res chain seq x y z
N VAL A 1 -23.88 -21.32 -9.27
CA VAL A 1 -23.29 -19.97 -9.15
C VAL A 1 -21.85 -20.17 -8.74
N GLU A 2 -20.90 -19.91 -9.63
CA GLU A 2 -19.48 -20.00 -9.31
C GLU A 2 -19.13 -18.73 -8.52
N LEU A 3 -19.01 -18.85 -7.21
CA LEU A 3 -18.60 -17.74 -6.35
C LEU A 3 -17.11 -17.50 -6.62
N ARG A 4 -16.76 -16.32 -7.14
CA ARG A 4 -15.36 -15.89 -7.17
C ARG A 4 -14.80 -15.89 -5.75
N GLY A 5 -13.58 -16.39 -5.59
CA GLY A 5 -12.91 -16.48 -4.29
C GLY A 5 -12.39 -15.14 -3.76
N GLU A 6 -12.33 -14.10 -4.60
CA GLU A 6 -11.85 -12.76 -4.21
C GLU A 6 -12.43 -11.67 -5.13
N PHE A 7 -12.55 -10.45 -4.59
CA PHE A 7 -12.80 -9.23 -5.35
C PHE A 7 -11.48 -8.54 -5.70
N HIS A 8 -11.42 -7.95 -6.90
CA HIS A 8 -10.25 -7.19 -7.36
C HIS A 8 -10.71 -5.98 -8.17
N ALA A 9 -10.39 -4.79 -7.68
CA ALA A 9 -10.96 -3.54 -8.18
C ALA A 9 -10.68 -3.34 -9.68
N THR A 10 -9.53 -3.77 -10.18
CA THR A 10 -9.17 -3.62 -11.60
C THR A 10 -10.09 -4.42 -12.53
N THR A 11 -10.44 -5.66 -12.18
CA THR A 11 -11.18 -6.60 -13.04
C THR A 11 -12.67 -6.67 -12.74
N ASP A 12 -13.11 -6.17 -11.59
CA ASP A 12 -14.51 -6.13 -11.22
C ASP A 12 -15.32 -5.14 -12.07
N SER A 13 -16.57 -5.51 -12.34
CA SER A 13 -17.50 -4.64 -13.06
C SER A 13 -17.85 -3.41 -12.22
N GLN A 14 -18.37 -2.37 -12.85
CA GLN A 14 -18.76 -1.17 -12.09
C GLN A 14 -19.83 -1.46 -11.05
N ALA A 15 -20.78 -2.35 -11.36
CA ALA A 15 -21.82 -2.75 -10.42
C ALA A 15 -21.21 -3.44 -9.19
N VAL A 16 -20.27 -4.37 -9.39
CA VAL A 16 -19.55 -5.03 -8.27
C VAL A 16 -18.77 -4.01 -7.45
N ARG A 17 -18.04 -3.09 -8.11
CA ARG A 17 -17.29 -2.05 -7.37
C ARG A 17 -18.19 -1.21 -6.49
N ASN A 18 -19.37 -0.81 -6.98
CA ASN A 18 -20.32 -0.01 -6.22
C ASN A 18 -20.76 -0.75 -4.94
N GLU A 19 -21.07 -2.04 -5.04
CA GLU A 19 -21.45 -2.86 -3.88
C GLU A 19 -20.29 -3.03 -2.89
N VAL A 20 -19.07 -3.29 -3.39
CA VAL A 20 -17.88 -3.40 -2.53
C VAL A 20 -17.61 -2.09 -1.79
N TYR A 21 -17.64 -0.93 -2.48
CA TYR A 21 -17.49 0.36 -1.82
C TYR A 21 -18.62 0.65 -0.83
N ALA A 22 -19.86 0.20 -1.11
CA ALA A 22 -20.98 0.34 -0.18
C ALA A 22 -20.78 -0.47 1.11
N VAL A 23 -20.05 -1.59 1.06
CA VAL A 23 -19.63 -2.33 2.25
C VAL A 23 -18.47 -1.61 2.94
N ILE A 24 -17.41 -1.25 2.21
CA ILE A 24 -16.22 -0.55 2.74
C ILE A 24 -16.65 0.72 3.51
N ALA A 25 -17.56 1.51 2.95
CA ALA A 25 -18.03 2.77 3.55
C ALA A 25 -18.78 2.60 4.89
N ARG A 26 -19.09 1.37 5.31
CA ARG A 26 -19.73 1.08 6.62
C ARG A 26 -18.74 0.78 7.73
N HIS A 27 -17.47 0.59 7.40
CA HIS A 27 -16.43 0.26 8.37
C HIS A 27 -15.59 1.48 8.71
N ASP A 28 -15.13 1.55 9.95
CA ASP A 28 -14.17 2.54 10.42
C ASP A 28 -12.75 1.98 10.26
N PHE A 29 -11.93 2.67 9.48
CA PHE A 29 -10.54 2.33 9.25
C PHE A 29 -9.80 3.54 8.70
N ARG A 30 -8.46 3.48 8.78
CA ARG A 30 -7.57 4.53 8.33
C ARG A 30 -6.85 4.12 7.04
N ILE A 31 -6.75 5.06 6.10
CA ILE A 31 -5.99 4.90 4.86
C ILE A 31 -4.83 5.90 4.87
N ASP A 32 -3.61 5.37 4.72
CA ASP A 32 -2.43 6.15 4.36
C ASP A 32 -1.92 5.61 3.02
N ALA A 33 -1.67 6.50 2.07
CA ALA A 33 -1.17 6.14 0.75
C ALA A 33 0.18 6.81 0.47
N THR A 34 1.07 6.07 -0.15
CA THR A 34 2.37 6.57 -0.61
C THR A 34 2.40 6.47 -2.14
N ILE A 35 2.59 7.61 -2.80
CA ILE A 35 2.53 7.73 -4.25
C ILE A 35 3.95 7.76 -4.81
N LEU A 36 4.28 6.77 -5.63
CA LEU A 36 5.58 6.66 -6.30
C LEU A 36 5.39 6.56 -7.81
N GLU A 37 5.76 7.61 -8.52
CA GLU A 37 5.85 7.57 -9.98
C GLU A 37 7.22 7.03 -10.39
N LYS A 38 7.25 5.80 -10.92
CA LYS A 38 8.52 5.13 -11.30
C LYS A 38 9.38 5.97 -12.24
N ALA A 39 8.77 6.68 -13.19
CA ALA A 39 9.48 7.56 -14.14
C ALA A 39 10.22 8.73 -13.46
N LYS A 40 9.82 9.12 -12.24
CA LYS A 40 10.45 10.19 -11.45
C LYS A 40 11.52 9.66 -10.47
N ALA A 41 11.66 8.34 -10.33
CA ALA A 41 12.66 7.73 -9.47
C ALA A 41 14.08 7.87 -10.05
N MET A 42 15.12 7.63 -9.23
CA MET A 42 16.51 7.58 -9.73
C MET A 42 16.71 6.41 -10.71
N THR A 43 17.56 6.58 -11.72
CA THR A 43 17.75 5.60 -12.82
C THR A 43 18.02 4.18 -12.32
N HIS A 44 18.82 4.02 -11.27
CA HIS A 44 19.13 2.69 -10.71
C HIS A 44 17.91 2.01 -10.07
N LEU A 45 16.95 2.78 -9.54
CA LEU A 45 15.68 2.25 -9.03
C LEU A 45 14.67 2.01 -10.16
N GLN A 46 14.73 2.77 -11.25
CA GLN A 46 13.88 2.52 -12.41
C GLN A 46 14.18 1.15 -13.04
N GLN A 47 15.45 0.76 -13.04
CA GLN A 47 15.95 -0.47 -13.67
C GLN A 47 15.85 -1.72 -12.76
N ASP A 48 15.75 -1.54 -11.44
CA ASP A 48 15.64 -2.62 -10.47
C ASP A 48 14.24 -2.64 -9.83
N GLU A 49 13.37 -3.52 -10.35
CA GLU A 49 12.00 -3.68 -9.86
C GLU A 49 11.94 -4.05 -8.37
N ILE A 50 12.80 -4.96 -7.93
CA ILE A 50 12.78 -5.45 -6.55
C ILE A 50 13.14 -4.28 -5.63
N ARG A 51 14.24 -3.58 -5.92
CA ARG A 51 14.70 -2.45 -5.11
C ARG A 51 13.72 -1.28 -5.12
N PHE A 52 13.01 -1.06 -6.22
CA PHE A 52 11.93 -0.07 -6.29
C PHE A 52 10.80 -0.39 -5.31
N TYR A 53 10.32 -1.63 -5.26
CA TYR A 53 9.28 -2.03 -4.32
C TYR A 53 9.77 -2.05 -2.86
N GLN A 54 11.02 -2.48 -2.62
CA GLN A 54 11.63 -2.38 -1.28
C GLN A 54 11.69 -0.93 -0.78
N THR A 55 12.06 -0.01 -1.67
CA THR A 55 12.01 1.44 -1.41
C THR A 55 10.60 1.90 -1.07
N ALA A 56 9.61 1.48 -1.88
CA ALA A 56 8.22 1.90 -1.66
C ALA A 56 7.73 1.49 -0.27
N TRP A 57 8.01 0.25 0.15
CA TRP A 57 7.72 -0.22 1.50
C TRP A 57 8.50 0.55 2.57
N PHE A 58 9.80 0.77 2.37
CA PHE A 58 10.63 1.55 3.30
C PHE A 58 10.04 2.92 3.58
N LEU A 59 9.77 3.68 2.52
CA LEU A 59 9.21 5.02 2.64
C LEU A 59 7.83 4.96 3.27
N HIS A 60 6.96 4.05 2.83
CA HIS A 60 5.63 3.89 3.40
C HIS A 60 5.68 3.68 4.92
N MET A 61 6.48 2.71 5.39
CA MET A 61 6.58 2.42 6.82
C MET A 61 7.32 3.51 7.61
N LYS A 62 8.39 4.11 7.05
CA LYS A 62 9.11 5.26 7.66
C LYS A 62 8.17 6.40 7.98
N TYR A 63 7.17 6.63 7.13
CA TYR A 63 6.17 7.66 7.34
C TYR A 63 4.98 7.17 8.18
N VAL A 64 4.43 5.99 7.90
CA VAL A 64 3.16 5.56 8.53
C VAL A 64 3.38 5.01 9.92
N ALA A 65 4.37 4.14 10.15
CA ALA A 65 4.52 3.41 11.41
C ALA A 65 4.58 4.33 12.65
N PRO A 66 5.36 5.44 12.67
CA PRO A 66 5.40 6.36 13.81
C PRO A 66 4.09 7.14 14.06
N ARG A 67 3.14 7.08 13.13
CA ARG A 67 1.83 7.75 13.24
C ARG A 67 0.70 6.82 13.70
N ILE A 68 0.96 5.52 13.78
CA ILE A 68 -0.04 4.50 14.12
C ILE A 68 0.40 3.56 15.24
N THR A 69 1.69 3.58 15.61
CA THR A 69 2.23 2.75 16.69
C THR A 69 3.11 3.59 17.62
N THR A 70 3.14 3.18 18.88
CA THR A 70 4.03 3.62 19.95
C THR A 70 4.95 2.46 20.35
N GLN A 71 5.81 2.65 21.35
CA GLN A 71 6.73 1.60 21.83
C GLN A 71 6.01 0.41 22.49
N ASP A 72 4.80 0.64 23.02
CA ASP A 72 4.03 -0.34 23.81
C ASP A 72 3.05 -1.17 22.95
N ASP A 73 2.93 -0.86 21.65
CA ASP A 73 2.00 -1.54 20.75
C ASP A 73 2.59 -2.83 20.15
N GLU A 74 1.74 -3.78 19.76
CA GLU A 74 2.13 -4.89 18.88
C GLU A 74 1.66 -4.59 17.45
N MET A 75 2.58 -4.62 16.49
CA MET A 75 2.27 -4.34 15.08
C MET A 75 2.17 -5.63 14.26
N PHE A 76 1.04 -5.86 13.60
CA PHE A 76 0.89 -6.95 12.63
C PHE A 76 0.72 -6.40 11.22
N VAL A 77 1.69 -6.72 10.34
CA VAL A 77 1.70 -6.25 8.94
C VAL A 77 1.40 -7.42 8.01
N VAL A 78 0.29 -7.33 7.27
CA VAL A 78 -0.07 -8.33 6.26
C VAL A 78 0.11 -7.72 4.87
N GLY A 79 0.98 -8.33 4.06
CA GLY A 79 1.14 -8.00 2.65
C GLY A 79 0.41 -8.99 1.76
N ALA A 80 -0.10 -8.52 0.62
CA ALA A 80 -0.61 -9.41 -0.42
C ALA A 80 0.54 -10.19 -1.04
N SER A 81 0.37 -11.50 -1.20
CA SER A 81 1.35 -12.36 -1.87
C SER A 81 1.39 -12.03 -3.37
N LEU A 82 2.38 -11.23 -3.82
CA LEU A 82 2.56 -10.84 -5.22
C LEU A 82 3.71 -11.60 -5.88
N GLY A 83 3.48 -12.15 -7.08
CA GLY A 83 4.52 -12.80 -7.90
C GLY A 83 4.87 -14.23 -7.47
N THR A 84 6.06 -14.69 -7.86
CA THR A 84 6.55 -16.05 -7.57
C THR A 84 7.00 -16.18 -6.11
N ARG A 85 7.05 -17.41 -5.57
CA ARG A 85 7.52 -17.67 -4.18
C ARG A 85 8.86 -17.00 -3.86
N ALA A 86 9.82 -17.06 -4.79
CA ALA A 86 11.12 -16.41 -4.60
C ALA A 86 11.03 -14.88 -4.50
N LYS A 87 10.15 -14.24 -5.30
CA LYS A 87 9.90 -12.79 -5.18
C LYS A 87 9.21 -12.47 -3.84
N GLN A 88 8.24 -13.29 -3.44
CA GLN A 88 7.52 -13.12 -2.17
C GLN A 88 8.46 -13.20 -0.96
N ASP A 89 9.40 -14.15 -0.94
CA ASP A 89 10.38 -14.28 0.15
C ASP A 89 11.31 -13.06 0.24
N SER A 90 11.79 -12.57 -0.92
CA SER A 90 12.60 -11.35 -0.97
C SER A 90 11.82 -10.11 -0.53
N PHE A 91 10.54 -10.00 -0.88
CA PHE A 91 9.67 -8.92 -0.44
C PHE A 91 9.39 -9.01 1.06
N HIS A 92 9.09 -10.19 1.57
CA HIS A 92 8.83 -10.41 2.99
C HIS A 92 10.05 -10.06 3.85
N LYS A 93 11.25 -10.49 3.46
CA LYS A 93 12.50 -10.10 4.13
C LYS A 93 12.71 -8.60 4.13
N ALA A 94 12.41 -7.94 3.01
CA ALA A 94 12.53 -6.49 2.93
C ALA A 94 11.53 -5.77 3.83
N ILE A 95 10.27 -6.23 3.88
CA ILE A 95 9.25 -5.67 4.80
C ILE A 95 9.72 -5.83 6.25
N LEU A 96 10.21 -7.01 6.64
CA LEU A 96 10.75 -7.25 7.97
C LEU A 96 11.90 -6.29 8.30
N GLU A 97 12.84 -6.11 7.39
CA GLU A 97 13.98 -5.19 7.57
C GLU A 97 13.53 -3.73 7.68
N VAL A 98 12.62 -3.31 6.81
CA VAL A 98 12.01 -1.98 6.82
C VAL A 98 11.29 -1.73 8.14
N VAL A 99 10.45 -2.66 8.58
CA VAL A 99 9.71 -2.56 9.82
C VAL A 99 10.67 -2.42 11.00
N ARG A 100 11.74 -3.22 11.06
CA ARG A 100 12.79 -3.08 12.09
C ARG A 100 13.45 -1.70 12.11
N GLN A 101 13.63 -1.09 10.94
CA GLN A 101 14.27 0.23 10.82
C GLN A 101 13.32 1.39 11.16
N THR A 102 12.01 1.19 11.08
CA THR A 102 11.02 2.30 11.05
C THR A 102 9.98 2.23 12.16
N ALA A 103 9.66 1.03 12.68
CA ALA A 103 8.69 0.87 13.74
C ALA A 103 9.22 1.39 15.07
N GLN A 104 8.34 2.04 15.83
CA GLN A 104 8.66 2.46 17.19
C GLN A 104 8.59 1.30 18.18
N THR A 105 7.82 0.25 17.85
CA THR A 105 7.71 -0.97 18.65
C THR A 105 8.76 -2.01 18.27
N THR A 106 9.20 -2.76 19.27
CA THR A 106 10.03 -3.97 19.09
C THR A 106 9.21 -5.23 18.87
N GLN A 107 7.90 -5.17 19.11
CA GLN A 107 6.96 -6.27 18.96
C GLN A 107 6.22 -6.13 17.63
N PHE A 108 6.71 -6.83 16.61
CA PHE A 108 6.03 -6.87 15.33
C PHE A 108 6.03 -8.27 14.71
N LYS A 109 4.96 -8.56 13.97
CA LYS A 109 4.80 -9.77 13.16
C LYS A 109 4.48 -9.34 11.74
N THR A 110 4.90 -10.15 10.78
CA THR A 110 4.57 -9.91 9.37
C THR A 110 4.07 -11.20 8.74
N ALA A 111 3.14 -11.09 7.80
CA ALA A 111 2.60 -12.22 7.04
C ALA A 111 2.44 -11.85 5.57
N ALA A 112 2.52 -12.85 4.71
CA ALA A 112 2.19 -12.74 3.29
C ALA A 112 1.04 -13.70 2.98
N TRP A 113 -0.16 -13.15 2.79
CA TRP A 113 -1.38 -13.94 2.59
C TRP A 113 -2.02 -13.65 1.23
N SER A 114 -2.83 -14.61 0.78
CA SER A 114 -3.69 -14.42 -0.39
C SER A 114 -4.86 -13.50 -0.03
N ALA A 115 -5.25 -12.62 -0.94
CA ALA A 115 -6.40 -11.73 -0.74
C ALA A 115 -7.72 -12.51 -0.58
N ALA A 116 -7.82 -13.72 -1.14
CA ALA A 116 -8.94 -14.64 -0.91
C ALA A 116 -9.12 -15.05 0.56
N CYS A 117 -8.05 -15.04 1.37
CA CYS A 117 -8.08 -15.48 2.77
C CYS A 117 -8.09 -14.31 3.78
N GLU A 118 -7.84 -13.08 3.33
CA GLU A 118 -7.75 -11.89 4.18
C GLU A 118 -8.52 -10.72 3.55
N PRO A 119 -9.75 -10.43 4.03
CA PRO A 119 -10.59 -9.37 3.49
C PRO A 119 -9.93 -7.98 3.49
N CYS A 120 -9.07 -7.68 4.47
CA CYS A 120 -8.38 -6.39 4.53
C CYS A 120 -7.45 -6.16 3.34
N LEU A 121 -6.91 -7.22 2.73
CA LEU A 121 -6.12 -7.10 1.50
C LEU A 121 -6.97 -6.69 0.29
N GLN A 122 -8.24 -7.13 0.23
CA GLN A 122 -9.19 -6.69 -0.80
C GLN A 122 -9.60 -5.23 -0.58
N VAL A 123 -9.81 -4.83 0.69
CA VAL A 123 -10.06 -3.42 1.04
C VAL A 123 -8.88 -2.55 0.62
N ALA A 124 -7.64 -2.98 0.91
CA ALA A 124 -6.43 -2.27 0.50
C ALA A 124 -6.32 -2.14 -1.02
N ASP A 125 -6.61 -3.20 -1.78
CA ASP A 125 -6.66 -3.16 -3.25
C ASP A 125 -7.65 -2.11 -3.77
N TYR A 126 -8.89 -2.11 -3.26
CA TYR A 126 -9.92 -1.15 -3.62
C TYR A 126 -9.55 0.31 -3.25
N CYS A 127 -8.86 0.52 -2.12
CA CYS A 127 -8.37 1.83 -1.72
C CYS A 127 -7.24 2.31 -2.65
N CYS A 128 -6.24 1.46 -2.89
CA CYS A 128 -5.13 1.73 -3.80
C CYS A 128 -5.64 2.05 -5.21
N TRP A 129 -6.61 1.29 -5.71
CA TRP A 129 -7.20 1.51 -7.03
C TRP A 129 -7.91 2.87 -7.11
N ALA A 130 -8.76 3.21 -6.14
CA ALA A 130 -9.45 4.51 -6.13
C ALA A 130 -8.46 5.69 -6.14
N ILE A 131 -7.41 5.60 -5.32
CA ILE A 131 -6.37 6.63 -5.25
C ILE A 131 -5.59 6.68 -6.57
N GLN A 132 -5.16 5.55 -7.11
CA GLN A 132 -4.47 5.49 -8.40
C GLN A 132 -5.29 6.16 -9.51
N ARG A 133 -6.60 5.86 -9.59
CA ARG A 133 -7.50 6.44 -10.60
C ARG A 133 -7.60 7.95 -10.53
N LYS A 134 -7.67 8.51 -9.31
CA LYS A 134 -7.60 9.96 -9.11
C LYS A 134 -6.29 10.53 -9.66
N TRP A 135 -5.16 9.94 -9.28
CA TRP A 135 -3.83 10.47 -9.63
C TRP A 135 -3.50 10.33 -11.12
N GLU A 136 -3.82 9.20 -11.75
CA GLU A 136 -3.45 8.93 -13.14
C GLU A 136 -4.46 9.46 -14.15
N ARG A 137 -5.75 9.52 -13.79
CA ARG A 137 -6.84 9.74 -14.76
C ARG A 137 -7.81 10.83 -14.35
N ASN A 138 -7.54 11.54 -13.25
CA ASN A 138 -8.43 12.56 -12.70
C ASN A 138 -9.86 12.03 -12.44
N ASP A 139 -9.97 10.73 -12.13
CA ASP A 139 -11.23 10.02 -11.88
C ASP A 139 -11.41 9.87 -10.36
N SER A 140 -12.16 10.80 -9.75
CA SER A 140 -12.35 10.85 -8.30
C SER A 140 -13.54 10.03 -7.79
N ARG A 141 -14.35 9.42 -8.66
CA ARG A 141 -15.65 8.85 -8.26
C ARG A 141 -15.54 7.86 -7.09
N SER A 142 -14.62 6.91 -7.16
CA SER A 142 -14.41 5.94 -6.07
C SER A 142 -13.57 6.51 -4.93
N TYR A 143 -12.68 7.45 -5.23
CA TYR A 143 -11.89 8.16 -4.22
C TYR A 143 -12.80 8.94 -3.27
N ASP A 144 -13.84 9.58 -3.80
CA ASP A 144 -14.79 10.37 -3.02
C ASP A 144 -15.59 9.53 -2.02
N LEU A 145 -15.78 8.23 -2.28
CA LEU A 145 -16.47 7.29 -1.39
C LEU A 145 -15.64 6.89 -0.16
N ILE A 146 -14.31 7.03 -0.24
CA ILE A 146 -13.39 6.64 0.84
C ILE A 146 -12.61 7.84 1.40
N ARG A 147 -12.87 9.05 0.87
CA ARG A 147 -12.08 10.27 1.14
C ARG A 147 -12.01 10.61 2.62
N ASP A 148 -13.10 10.39 3.35
CA ASP A 148 -13.21 10.63 4.79
C ASP A 148 -12.27 9.75 5.63
N ARG A 149 -11.82 8.62 5.09
CA ARG A 149 -10.89 7.67 5.73
C ARG A 149 -9.43 7.88 5.32
N ILE A 150 -9.19 8.70 4.30
CA ILE A 150 -7.84 9.02 3.83
C ILE A 150 -7.23 10.05 4.76
N VAL A 151 -6.30 9.59 5.59
CA VAL A 151 -5.56 10.45 6.54
C VAL A 151 -4.35 11.08 5.85
N SER A 152 -3.69 10.34 4.94
CA SER A 152 -2.54 10.90 4.21
C SER A 152 -2.36 10.34 2.80
N GLU A 153 -1.92 11.22 1.90
CA GLU A 153 -1.40 10.88 0.57
C GLU A 153 -0.02 11.52 0.43
N PHE A 154 1.04 10.71 0.49
CA PHE A 154 2.41 11.17 0.43
C PHE A 154 2.99 10.98 -0.98
N ASP A 155 3.07 12.06 -1.76
CA ASP A 155 3.81 12.10 -3.02
C ASP A 155 5.31 12.25 -2.75
N VAL A 156 6.03 11.14 -2.95
CA VAL A 156 7.47 11.02 -2.70
C VAL A 156 8.28 11.97 -3.57
N PHE A 157 7.81 12.27 -4.78
CA PHE A 157 8.57 13.05 -5.77
C PHE A 157 8.08 14.49 -5.93
N ARG A 158 7.11 14.95 -5.12
CA ARG A 158 6.53 16.30 -5.18
C ARG A 158 7.56 17.43 -5.13
N ARG A 159 8.68 17.23 -4.43
CA ARG A 159 9.76 18.23 -4.28
C ARG A 159 10.78 18.21 -5.42
N GLY A 160 10.59 17.40 -6.46
CA GLY A 160 11.18 17.57 -7.79
C GLY A 160 12.71 17.68 -7.89
N GLY A 161 13.34 16.61 -8.38
CA GLY A 161 14.47 16.72 -9.30
C GLY A 161 15.83 17.10 -8.70
N LYS A 162 16.78 16.17 -8.77
CA LYS A 162 18.23 16.32 -8.49
C LYS A 162 18.71 16.36 -7.04
N ASN A 163 17.83 16.43 -6.03
CA ASN A 163 18.25 16.39 -4.63
C ASN A 163 17.50 15.33 -3.81
N THR A 164 17.37 14.12 -4.38
CA THR A 164 16.72 12.99 -3.71
C THR A 164 17.49 12.49 -2.49
N ASP A 165 18.76 12.87 -2.30
CA ASP A 165 19.64 12.38 -1.22
C ASP A 165 19.07 12.59 0.18
N GLN A 166 18.27 13.65 0.41
CA GLN A 166 17.61 13.88 1.71
C GLN A 166 16.46 12.91 2.03
N LEU A 167 15.91 12.19 1.05
CA LEU A 167 14.92 11.13 1.31
C LEU A 167 15.62 9.81 1.72
N TRP A 168 16.90 9.66 1.40
CA TRP A 168 17.71 8.44 1.58
C TRP A 168 18.69 8.51 2.75
N SER A 169 18.87 9.69 3.35
CA SER A 169 19.46 9.88 4.68
C SER A 169 18.47 9.56 5.80
#